data_AF-A0A151T1Q0-F1
#
_entry.id   AF-A0A151T1Q0-F1
#
_cell.length_a   1.000
_cell.length_b   1.000
_cell.length_c   1.000
_cell.angle_alpha   90.00
_cell.angle_beta   90.00
_cell.angle_gamma   90.00
#
_symmetry.space_group_name_H-M   'P 1'
#
loop_
_entity.id
_entity.type
_entity.pdbx_description
1 polymer ?
#
loop_
_entity_poly.entity_id
_entity_poly.type
_entity_poly.pdbx_seq_one_letter_code
_entity_poly.pdbx_strand_id
1 'polypeptide(L)' 'MWDVIRITHESTKDVKLKCFATLQRHYELFSMNESESMDEMFGIFQTILNGLKSLGIEFF' A
#
# COMPACT_ATOMS: atom_id res chain seq x y z
N MET A 1 -19.16 17.78 18.25
CA MET A 1 -17.91 18.32 17.66
C MET A 1 -16.75 17.34 17.81
N TRP A 2 -16.51 16.78 19.00
CA TRP A 2 -15.45 15.79 19.25
C TRP A 2 -15.65 14.42 18.56
N ASP A 3 -16.90 13.98 18.38
CA ASP A 3 -17.20 12.74 17.63
C ASP A 3 -16.76 12.79 16.17
N VAL A 4 -16.88 13.94 15.49
CA VAL A 4 -16.48 14.08 14.08
C VAL A 4 -14.96 13.96 13.93
N ILE A 5 -14.19 14.49 14.89
CA ILE A 5 -12.71 14.40 14.91
C ILE A 5 -12.27 12.96 15.19
N ARG A 6 -12.97 12.26 16.09
CA ARG A 6 -12.71 10.85 16.39
C ARG A 6 -13.02 9.96 15.18
N ILE A 7 -14.19 10.17 14.55
CA ILE A 7 -14.63 9.43 13.35
C ILE A 7 -13.68 9.68 12.18
N THR A 8 -13.20 10.91 11.96
CA THR A 8 -12.21 11.17 10.89
C THR A 8 -10.85 10.54 11.21
N HIS A 9 -10.41 10.53 12.46
CA HIS A 9 -9.15 9.89 12.84
C HIS A 9 -9.21 8.35 12.81
N GLU A 10 -10.31 7.74 13.27
CA GLU A 10 -10.59 6.30 13.10
C GLU A 10 -10.73 5.94 11.63
N SER A 11 -11.53 6.68 10.86
CA SER A 11 -11.67 6.46 9.42
C SER A 11 -10.34 6.63 8.68
N THR A 12 -9.46 7.54 9.12
CA THR A 12 -8.10 7.68 8.57
C THR A 12 -7.23 6.46 8.91
N LYS A 13 -7.36 5.90 10.10
CA LYS A 13 -6.66 4.64 10.48
C LYS A 13 -7.20 3.46 9.68
N ASP A 14 -8.51 3.36 9.50
CA ASP A 14 -9.16 2.33 8.69
C ASP A 14 -8.75 2.42 7.22
N VAL A 15 -8.65 3.63 6.67
CA VAL A 15 -8.15 3.86 5.29
C VAL A 15 -6.71 3.40 5.17
N LYS A 16 -5.83 3.75 6.12
CA LYS A 16 -4.43 3.29 6.13
C LYS A 16 -4.33 1.78 6.26
N LEU A 17 -5.12 1.16 7.14
CA LEU A 17 -5.16 -0.29 7.33
C LEU A 17 -5.66 -1.00 6.06
N LYS A 18 -6.69 -0.44 5.40
CA LYS A 18 -7.23 -0.96 4.15
C LYS A 18 -6.23 -0.82 3.00
N CYS A 19 -5.54 0.32 2.88
CA CYS A 19 -4.45 0.50 1.93
C CYS A 19 -3.32 -0.51 2.17
N PHE A 20 -2.92 -0.73 3.43
CA PHE A 20 -1.91 -1.72 3.78
C PHE A 20 -2.35 -3.14 3.41
N ALA A 21 -3.58 -3.53 3.77
CA ALA A 21 -4.13 -4.84 3.41
C ALA A 21 -4.23 -5.02 1.88
N THR A 22 -4.57 -3.97 1.13
CA THR A 22 -4.58 -3.99 -0.34
C THR A 22 -3.18 -4.16 -0.89
N LEU A 23 -2.19 -3.41 -0.40
CA LEU A 23 -0.79 -3.50 -0.85
C LEU A 23 -0.16 -4.86 -0.49
N GLN A 24 -0.44 -5.38 0.71
CA GLN A 24 -0.02 -6.71 1.13
C GLN A 24 -0.63 -7.79 0.23
N ARG A 25 -1.93 -7.71 -0.07
CA ARG A 25 -2.58 -8.65 -0.98
C ARG A 25 -2.02 -8.56 -2.40
N HIS A 26 -1.70 -7.36 -2.89
CA HIS A 26 -1.00 -7.20 -4.17
C HIS A 26 0.37 -7.87 -4.14
N TYR A 27 1.15 -7.70 -3.08
CA TYR A 27 2.43 -8.35 -2.89
C TYR A 27 2.32 -9.89 -2.80
N GLU A 28 1.36 -10.43 -2.04
CA GLU A 28 1.11 -11.87 -1.91
C GLU A 28 0.64 -12.52 -3.21
N LEU A 29 -0.14 -11.78 -4.02
CA LEU A 29 -0.59 -12.22 -5.35
C LEU A 29 0.43 -11.94 -6.44
N PHE A 30 1.52 -11.22 -6.13
CA PHE A 30 2.54 -10.87 -7.10
C PHE A 30 3.42 -12.09 -7.36
N SER A 31 3.07 -12.83 -8.40
CA SER A 31 3.93 -13.85 -9.01
C SER A 31 4.34 -13.34 -10.38
N MET A 32 5.63 -13.36 -10.66
CA MET A 32 6.16 -13.02 -11.99
C MET A 32 5.55 -13.99 -13.00
N ASN A 33 4.84 -13.49 -14.01
CA ASN A 33 4.56 -14.32 -15.18
C ASN A 33 5.87 -14.53 -15.94
N GLU A 34 6.12 -15.73 -16.46
CA GLU A 34 7.35 -16.03 -17.23
C GLU A 34 7.52 -15.13 -18.48
N SER A 35 6.46 -14.44 -18.89
CA SER A 35 6.44 -13.48 -19.99
C SER A 35 6.65 -12.02 -19.60
N GLU A 36 6.58 -11.67 -18.32
CA GLU A 36 6.81 -10.29 -17.85
C GLU A 36 8.31 -9.99 -17.77
N SER A 37 8.71 -8.83 -18.29
CA SER A 37 10.11 -8.42 -18.19
C SER A 37 10.46 -8.06 -16.75
N MET A 38 11.73 -8.26 -16.38
CA MET A 38 12.27 -7.80 -15.10
C MET A 38 12.02 -6.29 -14.89
N ASP A 39 12.06 -5.48 -15.96
CA ASP A 39 11.77 -4.04 -15.91
C ASP A 39 10.30 -3.73 -15.55
N GLU A 40 9.35 -4.50 -16.09
CA GLU A 40 7.92 -4.34 -15.78
C GLU A 40 7.64 -4.71 -14.33
N MET A 41 8.27 -5.79 -13.86
CA MET A 41 8.18 -6.22 -12.47
C MET A 41 8.79 -5.18 -11.51
N PHE A 42 9.93 -4.60 -11.89
CA PHE A 42 10.58 -3.55 -11.11
C PHE A 42 9.73 -2.27 -11.04
N GLY A 43 9.05 -1.91 -12.13
CA GLY A 43 8.13 -0.77 -12.16
C GLY A 43 6.93 -0.93 -11.21
N ILE A 44 6.34 -2.13 -11.15
CA ILE A 44 5.24 -2.42 -10.21
C ILE A 44 5.75 -2.38 -8.76
N PHE A 45 6.91 -2.98 -8.50
CA PHE A 45 7.54 -2.96 -7.18
C PHE A 45 7.86 -1.52 -6.71
N GLN A 46 8.41 -0.68 -7.58
CA GLN A 46 8.64 0.74 -7.29
C GLN A 46 7.33 1.49 -7.01
N THR A 47 6.25 1.18 -7.73
CA THR A 47 4.93 1.79 -7.50
C THR A 47 4.39 1.43 -6.11
N ILE A 48 4.52 0.17 -5.70
CA ILE A 48 4.14 -0.29 -4.35
C ILE A 48 4.98 0.40 -3.28
N LEU A 49 6.30 0.42 -3.44
CA LEU A 49 7.22 1.08 -2.49
C LEU A 49 6.93 2.58 -2.35
N ASN A 50 6.67 3.27 -3.46
CA ASN A 50 6.32 4.69 -3.44
C ASN A 50 4.97 4.93 -2.74
N GLY A 51 3.98 4.05 -2.94
CA GLY A 51 2.71 4.09 -2.21
C GLY A 51 2.89 3.90 -0.69
N LEU A 52 3.72 2.94 -0.29
CA LEU A 52 4.05 2.69 1.12
C LEU A 52 4.79 3.88 1.76
N LYS A 53 5.76 4.46 1.04
CA LYS A 53 6.49 5.65 1.48
C LYS A 53 5.56 6.85 1.67
N SER A 54 4.59 7.05 0.77
CA SER A 54 3.58 8.11 0.90
C SER A 54 2.66 7.93 2.12
N LEU A 55 2.54 6.71 2.65
CA LEU A 55 1.78 6.43 3.86
C LEU A 55 2.58 6.67 5.16
N GLY A 56 3.87 7.06 5.03
CA GLY A 56 4.78 7.28 6.15
C GLY A 56 5.34 5.99 6.74
N ILE A 57 5.32 4.89 5.98
CA ILE A 57 5.97 3.63 6.36
C ILE A 57 7.37 3.65 5.75
N GLU A 58 8.38 3.95 6.58
CA GLU A 58 9.79 3.79 6.21
C GLU A 58 10.24 2.39 6.64
N PHE A 59 10.65 1.57 5.68
CA PHE A 59 11.41 0.35 5.97
C PHE A 59 12.87 0.76 6.13
N PHE A 60 13.36 0.76 7.37
CA PHE A 60 14.77 0.92 7.75
C PHE A 60 15.48 -0.44 7.71
#